data_AF-A0A651FZA5-F1
#
_entry.id   AF-A0A651FZA5-F1
#
_cell.length_a   1.000
_cell.length_b   1.000
_cell.length_c   1.000
_cell.angle_alpha   90.00
_cell.angle_beta   90.00
_cell.angle_gamma   90.00
#
_symmetry.space_group_name_H-M   'P 1'
#
loop_
_entity.id
_entity.type
_entity.pdbx_description
1 polymer ?
#
loop_
_entity_poly.entity_id
_entity_poly.type
_entity_poly.pdbx_seq_one_letter_code
_entity_poly.pdbx_strand_id
1 'polypeptide(L)'
;MLRLLSTILLSLPMMLWAATIEMHDGRVLHGVLQSSSDDDPVVLLVEKAGMRASMRLAQEDVREIRQHLDPQQKALNHLRQQFAAALDDPAASPDNQWELAQGFEEFQAVAELRAAARAVLRDWPDFAPARTHLGYERVDGEWLNYAQARQAQGLEWYDGRWRDAQEAQRLRAIAQAEREERRRQADFRRVQRRLAAEDRRRRWHDTSTRIPVVNIVGQGSHSCPWGSTRYHHHRTTVHHRSGGFVSFGSVRLQQGR
;
A
#
# COMPACT_ATOMS: atom_id res chain seq x y z
N MET A 1 -31.92 5.32 -10.12
CA MET A 1 -30.84 4.46 -10.65
C MET A 1 -29.85 5.35 -11.40
N LEU A 2 -28.75 5.78 -10.77
CA LEU A 2 -27.64 6.45 -11.46
C LEU A 2 -26.35 5.74 -11.03
N ARG A 3 -25.69 5.06 -11.98
CA ARG A 3 -24.40 4.40 -11.78
C ARG A 3 -23.31 5.46 -11.96
N LEU A 4 -22.64 5.84 -10.87
CA LEU A 4 -21.39 6.61 -10.90
C LEU A 4 -20.29 5.73 -11.51
N LEU A 5 -19.98 5.97 -12.78
CA LEU A 5 -18.76 5.50 -13.44
C LEU A 5 -17.57 6.18 -12.74
N SER A 6 -16.94 5.45 -11.83
CA SER A 6 -15.67 5.84 -11.22
C SER A 6 -14.58 5.62 -12.26
N THR A 7 -14.21 6.69 -12.96
CA THR A 7 -13.08 6.74 -13.88
C THR A 7 -11.81 6.53 -13.07
N ILE A 8 -11.38 5.29 -12.92
CA ILE A 8 -10.06 4.95 -12.41
C ILE A 8 -9.07 5.47 -13.46
N LEU A 9 -8.51 6.64 -13.19
CA LEU A 9 -7.40 7.21 -13.94
C LEU A 9 -6.20 6.28 -13.69
N LEU A 10 -6.04 5.28 -14.57
CA LEU A 10 -4.87 4.42 -14.60
C LEU A 10 -3.67 5.31 -14.90
N SER A 11 -2.93 5.70 -13.86
CA SER A 11 -1.63 6.34 -14.03
C SER A 11 -0.66 5.27 -14.55
N LEU A 12 -0.69 5.02 -15.87
CA LEU A 12 0.38 4.26 -16.50
C LEU A 12 1.68 5.01 -16.20
N PRO A 13 2.72 4.33 -15.68
CA PRO A 13 4.04 4.92 -15.64
C PRO A 13 4.43 5.24 -17.08
N MET A 14 4.35 6.52 -17.46
CA MET A 14 4.86 6.99 -18.74
C MET A 14 6.34 6.64 -18.77
N MET A 15 6.72 5.67 -19.59
CA MET A 15 8.12 5.30 -19.78
C MET A 15 8.80 6.48 -20.45
N LEU A 16 9.54 7.22 -19.65
CA LEU A 16 10.31 8.38 -20.05
C LEU A 16 11.51 7.90 -20.89
N TRP A 17 11.39 7.93 -22.22
CA TRP A 17 12.46 7.54 -23.13
C TRP A 17 13.31 8.74 -23.52
N ALA A 18 14.63 8.59 -23.44
CA ALA A 18 15.56 9.56 -24.02
C ALA A 18 15.39 9.59 -25.55
N ALA A 19 15.17 10.77 -26.11
CA ALA A 19 14.98 11.00 -27.52
C ALA A 19 15.89 12.13 -28.00
N THR A 20 16.44 11.93 -29.19
CA THR A 20 17.05 13.00 -29.98
C THR A 20 16.05 13.37 -31.06
N ILE A 21 15.58 14.61 -31.03
CA ILE A 21 14.67 15.17 -32.03
C ILE A 21 15.49 16.03 -33.00
N GLU A 22 15.51 15.66 -34.27
CA GLU A 22 16.04 16.48 -35.36
C GLU A 22 14.88 17.32 -35.93
N MET A 23 15.04 18.64 -35.95
CA MET A 23 14.06 19.58 -36.49
C MET A 23 14.30 19.85 -37.98
N HIS A 24 13.28 20.34 -38.70
CA HIS A 24 13.40 20.69 -40.11
C HIS A 24 14.40 21.81 -40.41
N ASP A 25 14.64 22.70 -39.44
CA ASP A 25 15.64 23.77 -39.54
C ASP A 25 17.09 23.31 -39.26
N GLY A 26 17.28 22.01 -39.00
CA GLY A 26 18.57 21.40 -38.70
C GLY A 26 18.99 21.45 -37.22
N ARG A 27 18.18 22.03 -36.32
CA ARG A 27 18.44 21.96 -34.87
C ARG A 27 18.24 20.53 -34.35
N VAL A 28 19.07 20.15 -33.38
CA VAL A 28 18.99 18.86 -32.69
C VAL A 28 18.72 19.09 -31.21
N LEU A 29 17.69 18.44 -30.70
CA LEU A 29 17.24 18.56 -29.32
C LEU A 29 17.36 17.22 -28.62
N HIS A 30 17.96 17.23 -27.43
CA HIS A 30 18.07 16.04 -26.57
C HIS A 30 17.16 16.21 -25.36
N GLY A 31 16.35 15.20 -25.07
CA GLY A 31 15.47 15.22 -23.91
C GLY A 31 14.73 13.92 -23.73
N VAL A 32 13.72 13.95 -22.88
CA VAL A 32 12.87 12.79 -22.58
C VAL A 32 11.49 13.05 -23.18
N LEU A 33 11.02 12.12 -24.02
CA LEU A 33 9.71 12.25 -24.65
C LEU A 33 8.60 12.00 -23.61
N GLN A 34 7.68 12.95 -23.45
CA GLN A 34 6.52 12.84 -22.55
C GLN A 34 5.22 12.50 -23.27
N SER A 35 5.17 12.68 -24.59
CA SER A 35 4.04 12.34 -25.47
C SER A 35 4.41 11.19 -26.40
N SER A 36 3.42 10.62 -27.11
CA SER A 36 3.72 9.75 -28.25
C SER A 36 4.48 10.53 -29.33
N SER A 37 5.24 9.81 -30.17
CA SER A 37 5.89 10.40 -31.35
C SER A 37 4.91 10.90 -32.41
N ASP A 38 3.65 10.44 -32.32
CA ASP A 38 2.57 10.78 -33.25
C ASP A 38 1.62 11.85 -32.68
N ASP A 39 1.86 12.35 -31.46
CA ASP A 39 1.05 13.39 -30.83
C ASP A 39 1.43 14.79 -31.35
N ASP A 40 0.46 15.70 -31.43
CA ASP A 40 0.68 17.12 -31.76
C ASP A 40 0.08 18.03 -30.67
N PRO A 41 0.89 18.79 -29.92
CA PRO A 41 2.34 18.93 -30.03
C PRO A 41 3.11 17.77 -29.38
N VAL A 42 4.28 17.47 -29.92
CA VAL A 42 5.28 16.61 -29.27
C VAL A 42 5.83 17.32 -28.04
N VAL A 43 5.74 16.67 -26.87
CA VAL A 43 6.22 17.24 -25.61
C VAL A 43 7.55 16.59 -25.23
N LEU A 44 8.61 17.41 -25.22
CA LEU A 44 9.96 17.01 -24.85
C LEU A 44 10.35 17.66 -23.52
N LEU A 45 10.74 16.86 -22.53
CA LEU A 45 11.34 17.34 -21.30
C LEU A 45 12.86 17.44 -21.47
N VAL A 46 13.38 18.67 -21.46
CA VAL A 46 14.82 18.95 -21.60
C VAL A 46 15.39 19.27 -20.22
N GLU A 47 16.52 18.65 -19.86
CA GLU A 47 17.27 18.95 -18.65
C GLU A 47 18.64 19.55 -19.02
N LYS A 48 18.91 20.79 -18.60
CA LYS A 48 20.19 21.48 -18.85
C LYS A 48 20.61 22.26 -17.62
N ALA A 49 21.83 22.01 -17.14
CA ALA A 49 22.39 22.66 -15.94
C ALA A 49 21.47 22.57 -14.70
N GLY A 50 20.81 21.41 -14.50
CA GLY A 50 19.89 21.17 -13.38
C GLY A 50 18.52 21.84 -13.51
N MET A 51 18.26 22.58 -14.59
CA MET A 51 16.92 23.10 -14.90
C MET A 51 16.18 22.14 -15.83
N ARG A 52 14.92 21.85 -15.49
CA ARG A 52 14.00 21.06 -16.31
C ARG A 52 12.98 21.96 -16.97
N ALA A 53 12.84 21.86 -18.27
CA ALA A 53 11.83 22.58 -19.04
C ALA A 53 11.07 21.61 -19.95
N SER A 54 9.74 21.67 -19.91
CA SER A 54 8.89 21.01 -20.92
C SER A 54 8.76 21.92 -22.12
N MET A 55 9.19 21.43 -23.28
CA MET A 55 9.07 22.12 -24.56
C MET A 55 7.99 21.43 -25.39
N ARG A 56 7.12 22.24 -26.02
CA ARG A 56 6.06 21.76 -26.91
C ARG A 56 6.51 22.09 -28.33
N LEU A 57 6.67 21.06 -29.15
CA LEU A 57 7.13 21.16 -30.54
C LEU A 57 5.95 20.78 -31.43
N ALA A 58 5.65 21.59 -32.45
CA ALA A 58 4.65 21.21 -33.44
C ALA A 58 5.20 20.03 -34.27
N GLN A 59 4.36 19.04 -34.59
CA GLN A 59 4.82 17.86 -35.33
C GLN A 59 5.40 18.23 -36.71
N GLU A 60 4.90 19.29 -37.33
CA GLU A 60 5.40 19.83 -38.61
C GLU A 60 6.82 20.40 -38.55
N ASP A 61 7.31 20.76 -37.36
CA ASP A 61 8.69 21.23 -37.17
C ASP A 61 9.68 20.07 -36.91
N VAL A 62 9.15 18.88 -36.61
CA VAL A 62 9.93 17.69 -36.27
C VAL A 62 10.21 16.87 -37.52
N ARG A 63 11.49 16.77 -37.88
CA ARG A 63 11.92 15.99 -39.04
C ARG A 63 12.05 14.50 -38.71
N GLU A 64 12.69 14.19 -37.59
CA GLU A 64 12.93 12.81 -37.16
C GLU A 64 13.04 12.73 -35.64
N ILE A 65 12.36 11.75 -35.04
CA ILE A 65 12.50 11.41 -33.62
C ILE A 65 13.32 10.12 -33.52
N ARG A 66 14.59 10.24 -33.14
CA ARG A 66 15.44 9.08 -32.84
C ARG A 66 15.35 8.78 -31.35
N GLN A 67 14.60 7.75 -31.02
CA GLN A 67 14.61 7.20 -29.66
C GLN A 67 15.94 6.49 -29.44
N HIS A 68 16.80 7.07 -28.62
CA HIS A 68 18.03 6.40 -28.22
C HIS A 68 17.71 5.61 -26.96
N LEU A 69 17.89 4.30 -27.01
CA LEU A 69 18.05 3.57 -25.77
C LEU A 69 19.25 4.19 -25.04
N ASP A 70 18.98 4.65 -23.83
CA ASP A 70 20.01 5.12 -22.91
C ASP A 70 21.18 4.10 -22.89
N PRO A 71 22.45 4.53 -22.93
CA PRO A 71 23.58 3.60 -22.92
C PRO A 71 23.53 2.57 -21.78
N GLN A 72 23.03 2.94 -20.60
CA GLN A 72 22.83 1.98 -19.51
C GLN A 72 21.72 0.99 -19.84
N GLN A 73 20.59 1.45 -20.40
CA GLN A 73 19.51 0.55 -20.84
C GLN A 73 19.98 -0.41 -21.96
N LYS A 74 20.83 0.05 -22.88
CA LYS A 74 21.44 -0.79 -23.90
C LYS A 74 22.37 -1.84 -23.29
N ALA A 75 23.21 -1.46 -22.32
CA ALA A 75 24.08 -2.39 -21.61
C ALA A 75 23.27 -3.41 -20.78
N LEU A 76 22.22 -2.97 -20.09
CA LEU A 76 21.30 -3.83 -19.37
C LEU A 76 20.59 -4.82 -20.31
N ASN A 77 20.15 -4.37 -21.49
CA ASN A 77 19.55 -5.27 -22.49
C ASN A 77 20.56 -6.28 -23.04
N HIS A 78 21.81 -5.86 -23.27
CA HIS A 78 22.88 -6.77 -23.66
C HIS A 78 23.13 -7.83 -22.56
N LEU A 79 23.19 -7.42 -21.29
CA LEU A 79 23.34 -8.35 -20.17
C LEU A 79 22.16 -9.33 -20.07
N ARG A 80 20.91 -8.86 -20.26
CA ARG A 80 19.73 -9.75 -20.34
C ARG A 80 19.87 -10.80 -21.43
N GLN A 81 20.37 -10.42 -22.61
CA GLN A 81 20.60 -11.34 -23.72
C GLN A 81 21.70 -12.36 -23.41
N GLN A 82 22.82 -11.90 -22.82
CA GLN A 82 23.90 -12.79 -22.39
C GLN A 82 23.43 -13.80 -21.35
N PHE A 83 22.66 -13.34 -20.35
CA PHE A 83 22.10 -14.22 -19.32
C PHE A 83 21.10 -15.23 -19.90
N ALA A 84 20.22 -14.80 -20.82
CA ALA A 84 19.28 -15.70 -21.49
C ALA A 84 20.02 -16.77 -22.32
N ALA A 85 21.03 -16.37 -23.09
CA ALA A 85 21.86 -17.31 -23.85
C ALA A 85 22.60 -18.31 -22.94
N ALA A 86 23.08 -17.86 -21.77
CA ALA A 86 23.73 -18.73 -20.79
C ALA A 86 22.77 -19.72 -20.10
N LEU A 87 21.48 -19.39 -19.99
CA LEU A 87 20.46 -20.32 -19.50
C LEU A 87 20.12 -21.41 -20.53
N ASP A 88 20.16 -21.08 -21.81
CA ASP A 88 19.89 -22.02 -22.90
C ASP A 88 21.10 -22.91 -23.23
N ASP A 89 22.29 -22.58 -22.73
CA ASP A 89 23.52 -23.35 -22.93
C ASP A 89 23.64 -24.49 -21.88
N PRO A 90 23.51 -25.78 -22.29
CA PRO A 90 23.63 -26.91 -21.37
C PRO A 90 25.06 -27.10 -20.81
N ALA A 91 26.06 -26.48 -21.43
CA ALA A 91 27.45 -26.51 -20.96
C ALA A 91 27.76 -25.40 -19.95
N ALA A 92 26.84 -24.44 -19.73
CA ALA A 92 27.05 -23.36 -18.79
C ALA A 92 27.05 -23.88 -17.34
N SER A 93 28.11 -23.55 -16.60
CA SER A 93 28.18 -23.78 -15.15
C SER A 93 27.22 -22.83 -14.42
N PRO A 94 26.61 -23.24 -13.29
CA PRO A 94 25.82 -22.33 -12.44
C PRO A 94 26.62 -21.11 -11.98
N ASP A 95 27.94 -21.23 -11.80
CA ASP A 95 28.81 -20.11 -11.44
C ASP A 95 28.86 -19.05 -12.55
N ASN A 96 28.98 -19.48 -13.82
CA ASN A 96 29.00 -18.55 -14.98
C ASN A 96 27.66 -17.83 -15.15
N GLN A 97 26.54 -18.55 -14.97
CA GLN A 97 25.22 -17.93 -15.03
C GLN A 97 25.01 -16.95 -13.87
N TRP A 98 25.51 -17.28 -12.69
CA TRP A 98 25.43 -16.43 -11.52
C TRP A 98 26.27 -15.16 -11.65
N GLU A 99 27.48 -15.26 -12.22
CA GLU A 99 28.34 -14.10 -12.51
C GLU A 99 27.63 -13.11 -13.45
N LEU A 100 26.97 -13.61 -14.51
CA LEU A 100 26.14 -12.77 -15.38
C LEU A 100 24.94 -12.16 -14.64
N ALA A 101 24.29 -12.93 -13.76
CA ALA A 101 23.19 -12.43 -12.96
C ALA A 101 23.63 -11.27 -12.04
N GLN A 102 24.80 -11.37 -11.41
CA GLN A 102 25.35 -10.33 -10.54
C GLN A 102 25.55 -8.98 -11.27
N GLY A 103 25.79 -9.00 -12.58
CA GLY A 103 25.84 -7.78 -13.39
C GLY A 103 24.56 -6.92 -13.32
N PHE A 104 23.40 -7.49 -12.98
CA PHE A 104 22.16 -6.73 -12.78
C PHE A 104 22.23 -5.77 -11.59
N GLU A 105 23.10 -6.03 -10.61
CA GLU A 105 23.31 -5.16 -9.45
C GLU A 105 23.91 -3.81 -9.84
N GLU A 106 24.82 -3.79 -10.82
CA GLU A 106 25.46 -2.56 -11.33
C GLU A 106 24.44 -1.58 -11.94
N PHE A 107 23.33 -2.11 -12.47
CA PHE A 107 22.23 -1.32 -13.04
C PHE A 107 21.07 -1.10 -12.06
N GLN A 108 21.23 -1.47 -10.78
CA GLN A 108 20.16 -1.43 -9.76
C GLN A 108 18.89 -2.20 -10.20
N ALA A 109 19.04 -3.21 -11.06
CA ALA A 109 17.97 -4.01 -11.62
C ALA A 109 17.59 -5.17 -10.67
N VAL A 110 17.12 -4.81 -9.46
CA VAL A 110 16.88 -5.75 -8.35
C VAL A 110 15.83 -6.82 -8.70
N ALA A 111 14.81 -6.46 -9.50
CA ALA A 111 13.77 -7.40 -9.91
C ALA A 111 14.32 -8.47 -10.86
N GLU A 112 15.18 -8.06 -11.79
CA GLU A 112 15.87 -8.89 -12.76
C GLU A 112 16.88 -9.81 -12.09
N LEU A 113 17.70 -9.29 -11.16
CA LEU A 113 18.62 -10.11 -10.36
C LEU A 113 17.86 -11.19 -9.59
N ARG A 114 16.73 -10.85 -8.97
CA ARG A 114 15.88 -11.81 -8.26
C ARG A 114 15.26 -12.84 -9.22
N ALA A 115 14.89 -12.45 -10.43
CA ALA A 115 14.38 -13.37 -11.46
C ALA A 115 15.48 -14.31 -11.96
N ALA A 116 16.68 -13.78 -12.20
CA ALA A 116 17.87 -14.53 -12.59
C ALA A 116 18.27 -15.56 -11.53
N ALA A 117 18.28 -15.18 -10.25
CA ALA A 117 18.52 -16.10 -9.14
C ALA A 117 17.53 -17.28 -9.12
N ARG A 118 16.24 -17.02 -9.37
CA ARG A 118 15.23 -18.09 -9.48
C ARG A 118 15.45 -18.98 -10.70
N ALA A 119 15.88 -18.40 -11.82
CA ALA A 119 16.16 -19.15 -13.04
C ALA A 119 17.33 -20.13 -12.81
N VAL A 120 18.42 -19.68 -12.19
CA VAL A 120 19.56 -20.55 -11.82
C VAL A 120 19.11 -21.70 -10.90
N LEU A 121 18.27 -21.41 -9.89
CA LEU A 121 17.78 -22.45 -8.97
C LEU A 121 16.83 -23.48 -9.58
N ARG A 122 16.29 -23.23 -10.78
CA ARG A 122 15.45 -24.21 -11.47
C ARG A 122 16.28 -25.42 -11.90
N ASP A 123 17.49 -25.17 -12.38
CA ASP A 123 18.38 -26.20 -12.92
C ASP A 123 19.38 -26.68 -11.85
N TRP A 124 19.76 -25.81 -10.91
CA TRP A 124 20.62 -26.14 -9.76
C TRP A 124 19.98 -25.77 -8.41
N PRO A 125 19.10 -26.64 -7.87
CA PRO A 125 18.29 -26.34 -6.68
C PRO A 125 19.09 -26.02 -5.43
N ASP A 126 20.33 -26.50 -5.30
CA ASP A 126 21.18 -26.32 -4.12
C ASP A 126 22.28 -25.27 -4.30
N PHE A 127 22.21 -24.46 -5.36
CA PHE A 127 23.19 -23.43 -5.62
C PHE A 127 23.15 -22.30 -4.56
N ALA A 128 24.14 -22.33 -3.67
CA ALA A 128 24.15 -21.51 -2.46
C ALA A 128 24.11 -19.98 -2.68
N PRO A 129 24.83 -19.40 -3.66
CA PRO A 129 24.81 -17.96 -3.90
C PRO A 129 23.41 -17.42 -4.25
N ALA A 130 22.71 -18.09 -5.16
CA ALA A 130 21.36 -17.69 -5.58
C ALA A 130 20.34 -17.83 -4.43
N ARG A 131 20.43 -18.89 -3.63
CA ARG A 131 19.56 -19.06 -2.44
C ARG A 131 19.79 -18.00 -1.39
N THR A 132 21.04 -17.73 -1.07
CA THR A 132 21.42 -16.65 -0.14
C THR A 132 20.87 -15.31 -0.62
N HIS A 133 21.02 -15.00 -1.91
CA HIS A 133 20.48 -13.77 -2.50
C HIS A 133 18.94 -13.68 -2.39
N LEU A 134 18.24 -14.80 -2.54
CA LEU A 134 16.78 -14.86 -2.37
C LEU A 134 16.31 -14.79 -0.89
N GLY A 135 17.24 -14.75 0.06
CA GLY A 135 16.96 -14.68 1.51
C GLY A 135 16.73 -16.04 2.16
N TYR A 136 17.24 -17.12 1.56
CA TYR A 136 17.33 -18.43 2.22
C TYR A 136 18.64 -18.54 3.00
N GLU A 137 18.59 -19.31 4.09
CA GLU A 137 19.71 -19.62 4.96
C GLU A 137 19.80 -21.14 5.11
N ARG A 138 21.01 -21.67 5.19
CA ARG A 138 21.22 -23.12 5.39
C ARG A 138 21.29 -23.43 6.88
N VAL A 139 20.29 -24.12 7.40
CA VAL A 139 20.19 -24.53 8.81
C VAL A 139 20.05 -26.04 8.85
N ASP A 140 20.93 -26.72 9.60
CA ASP A 140 20.96 -28.19 9.72
C ASP A 140 20.97 -28.93 8.37
N GLY A 141 21.63 -28.33 7.38
CA GLY A 141 21.76 -28.88 6.03
C GLY A 141 20.62 -28.54 5.07
N GLU A 142 19.49 -28.05 5.57
CA GLU A 142 18.31 -27.66 4.79
C GLU A 142 18.30 -26.16 4.47
N TRP A 143 17.76 -25.81 3.30
CA TRP A 143 17.58 -24.42 2.91
C TRP A 143 16.23 -23.88 3.38
N LEU A 144 16.26 -23.07 4.44
CA LEU A 144 15.08 -22.46 5.03
C LEU A 144 14.99 -20.99 4.64
N ASN A 145 13.78 -20.46 4.44
CA ASN A 145 13.63 -19.01 4.33
C ASN A 145 13.95 -18.33 5.68
N TYR A 146 14.24 -17.03 5.67
CA TYR A 146 14.58 -16.30 6.89
C TYR A 146 13.63 -16.54 8.07
N ALA A 147 12.31 -16.57 7.83
CA ALA A 147 11.33 -16.81 8.90
C ALA A 147 11.39 -18.24 9.44
N GLN A 148 11.54 -19.23 8.56
CA GLN A 148 11.68 -20.64 8.93
C GLN A 148 13.00 -20.88 9.67
N ALA A 149 14.10 -20.26 9.24
CA ALA A 149 15.40 -20.35 9.92
C ALA A 149 15.30 -19.82 11.36
N ARG A 150 14.61 -18.69 11.57
CA ARG A 150 14.34 -18.16 12.92
C ARG A 150 13.46 -19.08 13.75
N GLN A 151 12.43 -19.68 13.15
CA GLN A 151 11.59 -20.67 13.83
C GLN A 151 12.36 -21.93 14.22
N ALA A 152 13.24 -22.43 13.36
CA ALA A 152 14.12 -23.56 13.66
C ALA A 152 15.07 -23.26 14.84
N GLN A 153 15.46 -21.99 15.00
CA GLN A 153 16.23 -21.49 16.15
C GLN A 153 15.39 -21.30 17.43
N GLY A 154 14.10 -21.67 17.43
CA GLY A 154 13.20 -21.50 18.58
C GLY A 154 12.64 -20.09 18.75
N LEU A 155 12.80 -19.23 17.74
CA LEU A 155 12.28 -17.86 17.77
C LEU A 155 10.90 -17.77 17.12
N GLU A 156 10.04 -16.93 17.68
CA GLU A 156 8.70 -16.64 17.20
C GLU A 156 8.55 -15.14 16.90
N TRP A 157 7.86 -14.81 15.80
CA TRP A 157 7.54 -13.42 15.46
C TRP A 157 6.40 -12.93 16.34
N TYR A 158 6.71 -12.02 17.27
CA TYR A 158 5.73 -11.44 18.19
C TYR A 158 5.97 -9.94 18.36
N ASP A 159 4.94 -9.13 18.11
CA ASP A 159 4.97 -7.68 18.27
C ASP A 159 6.06 -6.99 17.41
N GLY A 160 6.13 -7.38 16.13
CA GLY A 160 7.04 -6.76 15.15
C GLY A 160 8.52 -7.13 15.30
N ARG A 161 8.86 -8.11 16.14
CA ARG A 161 10.22 -8.61 16.35
C ARG A 161 10.25 -10.12 16.58
N TRP A 162 11.39 -10.73 16.27
CA TRP A 162 11.68 -12.11 16.65
C TRP A 162 12.00 -12.18 18.14
N ARG A 163 11.38 -13.12 18.86
CA ARG A 163 11.55 -13.33 20.30
C ARG A 163 11.63 -14.82 20.60
N ASP A 164 12.19 -15.17 21.75
CA ASP A 164 12.09 -16.54 22.25
C ASP A 164 10.62 -16.95 22.44
N ALA A 165 10.29 -18.20 22.10
CA ALA A 165 8.91 -18.70 22.18
C ALA A 165 8.31 -18.57 23.60
N GLN A 166 9.09 -18.79 24.67
CA GLN A 166 8.62 -18.63 26.04
C GLN A 166 8.38 -17.15 26.39
N GLU A 167 9.22 -16.24 25.87
CA GLU A 167 8.99 -14.81 26.02
C GLU A 167 7.71 -14.36 25.29
N ALA A 168 7.53 -14.79 24.03
CA ALA A 168 6.32 -14.50 23.26
C ALA A 168 5.06 -15.01 23.97
N GLN A 169 5.10 -16.23 24.51
CA GLN A 169 3.99 -16.79 25.29
C GLN A 169 3.67 -15.99 26.55
N ARG A 170 4.70 -15.57 27.32
CA ARG A 170 4.51 -14.72 28.51
C ARG A 170 3.86 -13.38 28.13
N LEU A 171 4.32 -12.75 27.06
CA LEU A 171 3.76 -11.48 26.60
C LEU A 171 2.31 -11.63 26.10
N ARG A 172 1.97 -12.74 25.44
CA ARG A 172 0.59 -13.06 25.06
C ARG A 172 -0.31 -13.21 26.28
N ALA A 173 0.16 -13.91 27.31
CA ALA A 173 -0.58 -14.10 28.55
C ALA A 173 -0.85 -12.75 29.26
N ILE A 174 0.16 -11.88 29.34
CA ILE A 174 0.00 -10.52 29.88
C ILE A 174 -1.01 -9.72 29.05
N ALA A 175 -0.85 -9.69 27.72
CA ALA A 175 -1.74 -8.95 26.84
C ALA A 175 -3.20 -9.47 26.90
N GLN A 176 -3.38 -10.78 27.07
CA GLN A 176 -4.69 -11.38 27.28
C GLN A 176 -5.29 -10.98 28.63
N ALA A 177 -4.51 -11.07 29.72
CA ALA A 177 -4.96 -10.65 31.05
C ALA A 177 -5.37 -9.17 31.07
N GLU A 178 -4.61 -8.29 30.41
CA GLU A 178 -4.95 -6.87 30.27
C GLU A 178 -6.22 -6.63 29.45
N ARG A 179 -6.49 -7.45 28.43
CA ARG A 179 -7.73 -7.37 27.64
C ARG A 179 -8.93 -7.81 28.47
N GLU A 180 -8.78 -8.88 29.24
CA GLU A 180 -9.82 -9.37 30.14
C GLU A 180 -10.13 -8.36 31.25
N GLU A 181 -9.10 -7.77 31.85
CA GLU A 181 -9.28 -6.75 32.89
C GLU A 181 -9.96 -5.49 32.33
N ARG A 182 -9.54 -5.01 31.17
CA ARG A 182 -10.23 -3.91 30.46
C ARG A 182 -11.70 -4.22 30.19
N ARG A 183 -12.01 -5.47 29.81
CA ARG A 183 -13.39 -5.92 29.60
C ARG A 183 -14.19 -5.88 30.91
N ARG A 184 -13.65 -6.44 32.00
CA ARG A 184 -14.30 -6.41 33.33
C ARG A 184 -14.57 -4.98 33.79
N GLN A 185 -13.60 -4.08 33.63
CA GLN A 185 -13.77 -2.67 33.98
C GLN A 185 -14.84 -1.98 33.13
N ALA A 186 -14.88 -2.27 31.83
CA ALA A 186 -15.92 -1.75 30.95
C ALA A 186 -17.32 -2.25 31.35
N ASP A 187 -17.45 -3.54 31.68
CA ASP A 187 -18.70 -4.15 32.13
C ASP A 187 -19.16 -3.58 33.48
N PHE A 188 -18.23 -3.44 34.43
CA PHE A 188 -18.50 -2.77 35.71
C PHE A 188 -19.02 -1.34 35.51
N ARG A 189 -18.37 -0.55 34.64
CA ARG A 189 -18.83 0.81 34.30
C ARG A 189 -20.22 0.81 33.66
N ARG A 190 -20.56 -0.19 32.83
CA ARG A 190 -21.90 -0.33 32.23
C ARG A 190 -22.95 -0.57 33.32
N VAL A 191 -22.68 -1.46 34.27
CA VAL A 191 -23.58 -1.74 35.40
C VAL A 191 -23.78 -0.49 36.26
N GLN A 192 -22.69 0.21 36.62
CA GLN A 192 -22.77 1.46 37.38
C GLN A 192 -23.62 2.52 36.69
N ARG A 193 -23.46 2.70 35.38
CA ARG A 193 -24.29 3.62 34.59
C ARG A 193 -25.76 3.22 34.58
N ARG A 194 -26.06 1.92 34.52
CA ARG A 194 -27.43 1.41 34.56
C ARG A 194 -28.09 1.69 35.90
N LEU A 195 -27.42 1.36 37.01
CA LEU A 195 -27.90 1.64 38.36
C LEU A 195 -28.15 3.14 38.57
N ALA A 196 -27.20 3.99 38.19
CA ALA A 196 -27.36 5.45 38.28
C ALA A 196 -28.53 5.97 37.43
N ALA A 197 -28.81 5.36 36.28
CA ALA A 197 -29.95 5.71 35.45
C ALA A 197 -31.28 5.25 36.08
N GLU A 198 -31.33 4.05 36.66
CA GLU A 198 -32.48 3.54 37.40
C GLU A 198 -32.79 4.41 38.63
N ASP A 199 -31.78 4.83 39.39
CA ASP A 199 -31.93 5.75 40.54
C ASP A 199 -32.45 7.13 40.11
N ARG A 200 -32.00 7.65 38.96
CA ARG A 200 -32.55 8.89 38.40
C ARG A 200 -34.02 8.72 38.02
N ARG A 201 -34.41 7.60 37.41
CA ARG A 201 -35.81 7.31 37.08
C ARG A 201 -36.66 7.23 38.35
N ARG A 202 -36.20 6.52 39.39
CA ARG A 202 -36.89 6.43 40.68
C ARG A 202 -37.08 7.80 41.33
N ARG A 203 -36.02 8.62 41.39
CA ARG A 203 -36.11 10.00 41.90
C ARG A 203 -37.09 10.85 41.08
N TRP A 204 -37.08 10.74 39.75
CA TRP A 204 -38.01 11.47 38.90
C TRP A 204 -39.47 11.09 39.20
N HIS A 205 -39.76 9.79 39.37
CA HIS A 205 -41.10 9.32 39.75
C HIS A 205 -41.53 9.78 41.15
N ASP A 206 -40.63 9.78 42.15
CA ASP A 206 -40.95 10.27 43.50
C ASP A 206 -41.25 11.78 43.49
N THR A 207 -40.41 12.58 42.81
CA THR A 207 -40.63 14.03 42.70
C THR A 207 -41.89 14.36 41.89
N SER A 208 -42.20 13.62 40.82
CA SER A 208 -43.41 13.87 40.01
C SER A 208 -44.70 13.61 40.78
N THR A 209 -44.67 12.72 41.76
CA THR A 209 -45.83 12.40 42.61
C THR A 209 -46.07 13.49 43.67
N ARG A 210 -45.07 14.33 43.96
CA ARG A 210 -45.15 15.46 44.91
C ARG A 210 -45.33 16.82 44.24
N ILE A 211 -45.51 16.89 42.92
CA ILE A 211 -45.90 18.15 42.29
C ILE A 211 -47.31 18.47 42.82
N PRO A 212 -47.50 19.51 43.67
CA PRO A 212 -48.83 19.89 44.07
C PRO A 212 -49.58 20.23 42.78
N VAL A 213 -50.80 19.71 42.62
CA VAL A 213 -51.72 20.18 41.60
C VAL A 213 -52.03 21.63 41.97
N VAL A 214 -51.19 22.55 41.50
CA VAL A 214 -51.50 23.97 41.53
C VAL A 214 -52.65 24.10 40.56
N ASN A 215 -53.87 24.16 41.09
CA ASN A 215 -55.03 24.58 40.35
C ASN A 215 -54.75 26.02 39.91
N ILE A 216 -54.22 26.17 38.69
CA ILE A 216 -54.11 27.45 38.03
C ILE A 216 -55.53 27.81 37.61
N VAL A 217 -56.30 28.32 38.57
CA VAL A 217 -57.54 29.04 38.29
C VAL A 217 -57.12 30.28 37.55
N GLY A 218 -57.55 30.37 36.30
CA GLY A 218 -57.01 31.29 35.32
C GLY A 218 -57.13 32.76 35.71
N GLN A 219 -56.20 33.53 35.17
CA GLN A 219 -56.41 34.91 34.72
C GLN A 219 -55.23 35.31 33.84
N GLY A 220 -55.51 35.93 32.69
CA GLY A 220 -54.52 36.71 31.95
C GLY A 220 -54.06 36.11 30.63
N SER A 221 -54.92 36.24 29.61
CA SER A 221 -54.53 36.28 28.20
C SER A 221 -53.51 37.40 27.95
N HIS A 222 -52.22 37.08 27.93
CA HIS A 222 -51.21 37.95 27.37
C HIS A 222 -50.54 37.28 26.17
N SER A 223 -50.83 37.87 25.02
CA SER A 223 -50.20 37.68 23.73
C SER A 223 -48.68 37.58 23.84
N CYS A 224 -48.12 36.42 23.52
CA CYS A 224 -46.70 36.32 23.18
C CYS A 224 -46.49 36.87 21.76
N PRO A 225 -45.72 37.96 21.56
CA PRO A 225 -45.41 38.45 20.23
C PRO A 225 -44.39 37.50 19.60
N TRP A 226 -44.76 36.94 18.47
CA TRP A 226 -43.93 36.10 17.63
C TRP A 226 -42.74 36.89 17.08
N GLY A 227 -41.63 36.91 17.82
CA GLY A 227 -40.32 37.27 17.30
C GLY A 227 -39.72 36.07 16.56
N SER A 228 -40.01 35.97 15.27
CA SER A 228 -39.49 34.94 14.37
C SER A 228 -38.01 35.15 14.04
N THR A 229 -37.10 34.86 14.97
CA THR A 229 -35.68 34.77 14.64
C THR A 229 -35.41 33.41 14.00
N ARG A 230 -35.53 33.40 12.67
CA ARG A 230 -35.18 32.31 11.76
C ARG A 230 -33.69 31.99 11.89
N TYR A 231 -33.33 31.12 12.82
CA TYR A 231 -31.98 30.57 12.94
C TYR A 231 -31.73 29.61 11.76
N HIS A 232 -30.99 30.07 10.76
CA HIS A 232 -30.48 29.21 9.69
C HIS A 232 -29.43 28.26 10.27
N HIS A 233 -29.84 27.03 10.57
CA HIS A 233 -28.90 25.93 10.73
C HIS A 233 -28.21 25.68 9.39
N HIS A 234 -26.96 26.15 9.24
CA HIS A 234 -26.04 25.57 8.28
C HIS A 234 -25.87 24.09 8.62
N ARG A 235 -26.58 23.22 7.90
CA ARG A 235 -26.29 21.79 7.83
C ARG A 235 -24.91 21.64 7.19
N THR A 236 -23.89 21.52 8.01
CA THR A 236 -22.62 20.93 7.59
C THR A 236 -22.88 19.45 7.39
N THR A 237 -23.14 19.06 6.14
CA THR A 237 -23.26 17.66 5.75
C THR A 237 -21.88 17.01 5.91
N VAL A 238 -21.62 16.44 7.09
CA VAL A 238 -20.47 15.58 7.29
C VAL A 238 -20.75 14.30 6.51
N HIS A 239 -20.15 14.17 5.34
CA HIS A 239 -20.11 12.91 4.61
C HIS A 239 -19.35 11.89 5.45
N HIS A 240 -20.11 11.07 6.18
CA HIS A 240 -19.59 9.86 6.81
C HIS A 240 -19.09 8.95 5.69
N ARG A 241 -17.78 8.92 5.50
CA ARG A 241 -17.10 7.92 4.66
C ARG A 241 -17.42 6.57 5.31
N SER A 242 -18.35 5.83 4.73
CA SER A 242 -18.59 4.43 5.05
C SER A 242 -17.31 3.67 4.71
N GLY A 243 -16.51 3.39 5.74
CA GLY A 243 -15.46 2.39 5.66
C GLY A 243 -16.12 1.07 5.27
N GLY A 244 -15.93 0.67 4.01
CA GLY A 244 -16.32 -0.64 3.53
C GLY A 244 -15.65 -1.69 4.40
N PHE A 245 -16.47 -2.42 5.15
CA PHE A 245 -16.07 -3.64 5.82
C PHE A 245 -15.73 -4.65 4.73
N VAL A 246 -14.44 -4.95 4.56
CA VAL A 246 -13.99 -6.09 3.77
C VAL A 246 -14.44 -7.33 4.54
N SER A 247 -15.48 -7.99 4.04
CA SER A 247 -15.91 -9.29 4.54
C SER A 247 -14.81 -10.30 4.23
N PHE A 248 -14.10 -10.74 5.25
CA PHE A 248 -13.21 -11.89 5.13
C PHE A 248 -14.08 -13.13 4.93
N GLY A 249 -14.04 -13.67 3.70
CA GLY A 249 -14.66 -14.93 3.36
C GLY A 249 -14.20 -16.02 4.31
N SER A 250 -15.16 -16.68 4.94
CA SER A 250 -14.94 -17.84 5.79
C SER A 250 -14.35 -18.97 4.95
N VAL A 251 -13.10 -19.34 5.22
CA VAL A 251 -12.48 -20.55 4.71
C VAL A 251 -13.20 -21.74 5.36
N ARG A 252 -13.98 -22.47 4.56
CA ARG A 252 -14.64 -23.71 4.97
C ARG A 252 -13.56 -24.81 4.97
N LEU A 253 -13.09 -25.18 6.16
CA LEU A 253 -12.27 -26.38 6.39
C LEU A 253 -13.08 -27.60 5.96
N GLN A 254 -12.67 -28.19 4.84
CA GLN A 254 -13.18 -29.47 4.35
C GLN A 254 -12.43 -30.56 5.13
N GLN A 255 -13.08 -31.15 6.13
CA GLN A 255 -12.58 -32.36 6.78
C GLN A 255 -12.70 -33.53 5.78
N GLY A 256 -11.56 -33.97 5.28
CA GLY A 256 -11.42 -35.27 4.63
C GLY A 256 -11.50 -36.39 5.66
N ARG A 257 -12.20 -37.46 5.29
CA ARG A 257 -12.31 -38.73 6.01
C ARG A 257 -10.98 -39.47 6.04
#